data_AF-A0A914H9Q7-F1
#
_entry.id   AF-A0A914H9Q7-F1
#
_cell.length_a   1.000
_cell.length_b   1.000
_cell.length_c   1.000
_cell.angle_alpha   90.00
_cell.angle_beta   90.00
_cell.angle_gamma   90.00
#
_symmetry.space_group_name_H-M   'P 1'
#
loop_
_entity.id
_entity.type
_entity.pdbx_description
1 polymer ?
#
loop_
_entity_poly.entity_id
_entity_poly.type
_entity_poly.pdbx_seq_one_letter_code
_entity_poly.pdbx_strand_id
1 'polypeptide(L)'
;MKADLTRAGFKNSQNEINETVAKELGLSDRTIYKWKSELGQTKPKHIYPLSKQKELMKHYYEIKDQNPKIIDKEIAKMLKIGIASLYNWKRQFKRQQFHPNSVDGHSVEENAASNVH
;
A
#
# COMPACT_ATOMS: atom_id res chain seq x y z
N MET A 1 -6.25 -31.60 30.72
CA MET A 1 -4.90 -31.61 30.13
C MET A 1 -4.80 -30.39 29.22
N LYS A 2 -4.02 -29.38 29.59
CA LYS A 2 -3.71 -28.24 28.72
C LYS A 2 -2.49 -28.66 27.90
N ALA A 3 -2.64 -28.84 26.60
CA ALA A 3 -1.52 -29.19 25.75
C ALA A 3 -0.58 -27.97 25.64
N ASP A 4 0.59 -28.09 26.26
CA ASP A 4 1.70 -27.17 26.11
C ASP A 4 2.24 -27.23 24.68
N LEU A 5 1.71 -26.36 23.81
CA LEU A 5 2.27 -26.07 22.49
C LEU A 5 3.44 -25.09 22.64
N THR A 6 4.53 -25.53 23.28
CA THR A 6 5.84 -24.87 23.20
C THR A 6 6.84 -25.81 22.54
N ARG A 7 6.62 -26.10 21.26
CA ARG A 7 7.59 -26.86 20.45
C ARG A 7 8.48 -25.89 19.68
N ALA A 8 9.70 -25.74 20.22
CA ALA A 8 10.95 -25.43 19.52
C ALA A 8 10.93 -24.26 18.53
N GLY A 9 11.51 -23.11 18.91
CA GLY A 9 12.40 -22.27 18.07
C GLY A 9 11.97 -21.81 16.66
N PHE A 10 10.78 -22.14 16.18
CA PHE A 10 10.32 -21.86 14.84
C PHE A 10 9.54 -20.56 14.85
N LYS A 11 10.15 -19.51 14.27
CA LYS A 11 9.47 -18.26 13.91
C LYS A 11 8.54 -18.53 12.72
N ASN A 12 7.59 -19.43 12.88
CA ASN A 12 6.63 -19.68 11.81
C ASN A 12 5.83 -18.41 11.61
N SER A 13 5.74 -17.96 10.35
CA SER A 13 4.91 -16.83 10.01
C SER A 13 3.46 -17.14 10.39
N GLN A 14 2.66 -16.12 10.71
CA GLN A 14 1.23 -16.33 11.02
C GLN A 14 0.49 -17.09 9.89
N ASN A 15 1.02 -17.01 8.67
CA ASN A 15 0.52 -17.72 7.50
C ASN A 15 0.79 -19.23 7.59
N GLU A 16 2.01 -19.65 7.96
CA GLU A 16 2.34 -21.07 8.15
C GLU A 16 1.50 -21.73 9.25
N ILE A 17 1.20 -20.99 10.32
CA ILE A 17 0.28 -21.45 11.37
C ILE A 17 -1.13 -21.64 10.79
N ASN A 18 -1.60 -20.69 9.97
CA ASN A 18 -2.93 -20.80 9.34
C ASN A 18 -3.00 -21.97 8.38
N GLU A 19 -1.97 -22.19 7.57
CA GLU A 19 -1.88 -23.31 6.62
C GLU A 19 -1.85 -24.66 7.33
N THR A 20 -1.13 -24.75 8.45
CA THR A 20 -1.09 -25.97 9.26
C THR A 20 -2.47 -26.27 9.86
N VAL A 21 -3.11 -25.26 10.45
CA VAL A 21 -4.47 -25.39 11.00
C VAL A 21 -5.49 -25.73 9.91
N ALA A 22 -5.38 -25.12 8.73
CA ALA A 22 -6.25 -25.42 7.59
C ALA A 22 -6.13 -26.89 7.18
N LYS A 23 -4.89 -27.40 7.06
CA LYS A 23 -4.62 -28.82 6.73
C LYS A 23 -5.17 -29.77 7.79
N GLU A 24 -4.91 -29.49 9.08
CA GLU A 24 -5.38 -30.34 10.19
C GLU A 24 -6.91 -30.40 10.25
N LEU A 25 -7.59 -29.29 9.96
CA LEU A 25 -9.04 -29.21 9.98
C LEU A 25 -9.70 -29.61 8.64
N GLY A 26 -8.92 -29.95 7.61
CA GLY A 26 -9.44 -30.25 6.27
C GLY A 26 -10.13 -29.05 5.59
N LEU A 27 -9.75 -27.83 5.97
CA LEU A 27 -10.32 -26.59 5.48
C LEU A 27 -9.39 -25.91 4.46
N SER A 28 -9.95 -24.97 3.70
CA SER A 28 -9.14 -24.06 2.90
C SER A 28 -8.56 -22.94 3.77
N ASP A 29 -7.38 -22.43 3.42
CA ASP A 29 -6.80 -21.24 4.06
C ASP A 29 -7.77 -20.06 4.06
N ARG A 30 -8.56 -19.92 2.99
CA ARG A 30 -9.58 -18.89 2.85
C ARG A 30 -10.64 -18.96 3.95
N THR A 31 -11.02 -20.17 4.37
CA THR A 31 -11.96 -20.38 5.47
C THR A 31 -11.38 -19.88 6.78
N ILE A 32 -10.11 -20.21 7.07
CA ILE A 32 -9.40 -19.73 8.26
C ILE A 32 -9.29 -18.20 8.27
N TYR A 33 -8.93 -17.58 7.15
CA TYR A 33 -8.89 -16.11 7.04
C TYR A 33 -10.27 -15.46 7.24
N LYS A 34 -11.33 -16.06 6.70
CA LYS A 34 -12.70 -15.56 6.87
C LYS A 34 -13.10 -15.56 8.34
N TRP A 35 -12.90 -16.68 9.05
CA TRP A 35 -13.19 -16.77 10.48
C TRP A 35 -12.37 -15.77 11.31
N LYS A 36 -11.08 -15.60 11.01
CA LYS A 36 -10.27 -14.57 11.67
C LYS A 36 -10.82 -13.16 11.44
N SER A 37 -11.34 -12.89 10.26
CA SER A 37 -11.98 -11.60 9.96
C SER A 37 -13.28 -11.42 10.74
N GLU A 38 -14.14 -12.45 10.79
CA GLU A 38 -15.42 -12.44 11.52
C GLU A 38 -15.21 -12.31 13.04
N LEU A 39 -14.13 -12.91 13.56
CA LEU A 39 -13.73 -12.84 14.96
C LEU A 39 -12.88 -11.60 15.30
N GLY A 40 -12.67 -10.67 14.36
CA GLY A 40 -11.89 -9.45 14.60
C GLY A 40 -10.39 -9.68 14.86
N GLN A 41 -9.87 -10.87 14.57
CA GLN A 41 -8.44 -11.21 14.72
C GLN A 41 -7.57 -10.72 13.57
N THR A 42 -8.16 -10.04 12.58
CA THR A 42 -7.41 -9.34 11.53
C THR A 42 -7.09 -7.92 11.98
N LYS A 43 -5.83 -7.49 11.81
CA LYS A 43 -5.45 -6.09 12.04
C LYS A 43 -6.30 -5.17 11.15
N PRO A 44 -6.86 -4.08 11.69
CA PRO A 44 -7.59 -3.12 10.87
C PRO A 44 -6.66 -2.60 9.76
N LYS A 45 -7.16 -2.57 8.53
CA LYS A 45 -6.43 -1.96 7.42
C LYS A 45 -6.33 -0.47 7.74
N HIS A 46 -5.11 0.07 7.72
CA HIS A 46 -4.94 1.51 7.83
C HIS A 46 -5.44 2.18 6.55
N ILE A 47 -6.64 2.75 6.60
CA ILE A 47 -7.26 3.46 5.48
C ILE A 47 -6.77 4.90 5.52
N TYR A 48 -6.01 5.30 4.51
CA TYR A 48 -5.65 6.71 4.32
C TYR A 48 -6.78 7.39 3.52
N PRO A 49 -7.34 8.51 4.00
CA PRO A 49 -8.25 9.31 3.18
C PRO A 49 -7.50 9.89 1.97
N LEU A 50 -8.21 10.12 0.85
CA LEU A 50 -7.60 10.56 -0.41
C LEU A 50 -6.78 11.84 -0.26
N SER A 51 -7.23 12.79 0.57
CA SER A 51 -6.49 14.01 0.90
C SER A 51 -5.11 13.70 1.49
N LYS A 52 -5.04 12.80 2.47
CA LYS A 52 -3.78 12.39 3.09
C LYS A 52 -2.88 11.63 2.12
N GLN A 53 -3.46 10.82 1.24
CA GLN A 53 -2.70 10.14 0.19
C GLN A 53 -2.04 11.14 -0.76
N LYS A 54 -2.76 12.20 -1.18
CA LYS A 54 -2.23 13.26 -2.04
C LYS A 54 -1.10 14.04 -1.36
N GLU A 55 -1.28 14.41 -0.08
CA GLU A 55 -0.26 15.09 0.72
C GLU A 55 1.04 14.26 0.82
N LEU A 56 0.91 12.97 1.16
CA LEU A 56 2.05 12.06 1.26
C LEU A 56 2.73 11.85 -0.11
N MET A 57 1.96 11.82 -1.19
CA MET A 57 2.51 11.72 -2.54
C MET A 57 3.24 13.00 -2.96
N LYS A 58 2.78 14.18 -2.56
CA LYS A 58 3.50 15.44 -2.78
C LYS A 58 4.88 15.39 -2.12
N HIS A 59 4.93 15.02 -0.84
CA HIS A 59 6.20 14.85 -0.12
C HIS A 59 7.10 13.77 -0.73
N TYR A 60 6.54 12.66 -1.22
CA TYR A 60 7.32 11.65 -1.94
C TYR A 60 8.04 12.25 -3.16
N TYR A 61 7.35 13.07 -3.95
CA TYR A 61 7.96 13.69 -5.13
C TYR A 61 8.95 14.79 -4.76
N GLU A 62 8.69 15.59 -3.73
CA GLU A 62 9.66 16.57 -3.20
C GLU A 62 10.98 15.90 -2.79
N ILE A 63 10.90 14.79 -2.05
CA ILE A 63 12.09 14.03 -1.62
C ILE A 63 12.82 13.44 -2.84
N LYS A 64 12.07 12.95 -3.84
CA LYS A 64 12.64 12.36 -5.05
C LYS A 64 13.32 13.40 -5.95
N ASP A 65 12.76 14.60 -6.01
CA ASP A 65 13.33 15.72 -6.76
C ASP A 65 14.64 16.19 -6.12
N GLN A 66 14.65 16.34 -4.79
CA GLN A 66 15.86 16.69 -4.03
C GLN A 66 16.94 15.60 -4.07
N ASN A 67 16.54 14.33 -4.06
CA ASN A 67 17.46 13.19 -4.02
C ASN A 67 17.06 12.10 -5.04
N PRO A 68 17.36 12.26 -6.34
CA PRO A 68 16.89 11.32 -7.37
C PRO A 68 17.34 9.87 -7.18
N LYS A 69 18.47 9.66 -6.49
CA LYS A 69 19.07 8.34 -6.23
C LYS A 69 18.47 7.61 -5.03
N ILE A 70 17.68 8.27 -4.18
CA ILE A 70 17.07 7.61 -3.01
C ILE A 70 16.08 6.54 -3.47
N ILE A 71 16.06 5.38 -2.82
CA ILE A 71 15.18 4.28 -3.21
C ILE A 71 13.78 4.46 -2.63
N ASP A 72 12.74 4.05 -3.36
CA ASP A 72 11.33 4.22 -2.96
C ASP A 72 11.03 3.55 -1.60
N LYS A 73 11.74 2.47 -1.26
CA LYS A 73 11.66 1.78 0.04
C LYS A 73 12.10 2.67 1.22
N GLU A 74 13.11 3.52 1.00
CA GLU A 74 13.59 4.45 2.03
C GLU A 74 12.62 5.62 2.20
N ILE A 75 12.12 6.17 1.09
CA ILE A 75 11.08 7.22 1.16
C ILE A 75 9.84 6.70 1.88
N ALA A 76 9.39 5.47 1.60
CA ALA A 76 8.25 4.87 2.30
C ALA A 76 8.47 4.78 3.82
N LYS A 77 9.69 4.44 4.26
CA LYS A 77 10.06 4.44 5.68
C LYS A 77 10.03 5.85 6.28
N MET A 78 10.59 6.84 5.58
CA MET A 78 10.58 8.25 6.01
C MET A 78 9.14 8.77 6.18
N LEU A 79 8.27 8.44 5.24
CA LEU A 79 6.85 8.81 5.26
C LEU A 79 5.99 7.93 6.18
N LYS A 80 6.58 6.92 6.84
CA LYS A 80 5.88 5.94 7.70
C LYS A 80 4.70 5.27 6.99
N ILE A 81 4.85 4.95 5.71
CA ILE A 81 3.85 4.24 4.91
C ILE A 81 4.37 2.87 4.46
N GLY A 82 3.45 1.93 4.24
CA GLY A 82 3.79 0.66 3.64
C GLY A 82 4.25 0.84 2.19
N ILE A 83 5.31 0.14 1.80
CA ILE A 83 5.84 0.18 0.42
C ILE A 83 4.78 -0.23 -0.62
N ALA A 84 3.89 -1.17 -0.27
CA ALA A 84 2.76 -1.55 -1.12
C ALA A 84 1.76 -0.41 -1.30
N SER A 85 1.47 0.36 -0.25
CA SER A 85 0.60 1.54 -0.33
C SER A 85 1.21 2.59 -1.27
N LEU A 86 2.51 2.86 -1.12
CA LEU A 86 3.22 3.80 -2.00
C LEU A 86 3.12 3.38 -3.47
N TYR A 87 3.37 2.12 -3.81
CA TYR A 87 3.26 1.64 -5.18
C TYR A 87 1.82 1.70 -5.73
N ASN A 88 0.84 1.33 -4.91
CA ASN A 88 -0.57 1.42 -5.29
C ASN A 88 -0.98 2.87 -5.59
N TRP A 89 -0.59 3.82 -4.74
CA TRP A 89 -0.87 5.23 -4.93
C TRP A 89 -0.16 5.80 -6.14
N LYS A 90 1.13 5.50 -6.32
CA LYS A 90 1.89 5.91 -7.53
C LYS A 90 1.20 5.45 -8.81
N ARG A 91 0.71 4.20 -8.84
CA ARG A 91 -0.06 3.66 -9.97
C ARG A 91 -1.42 4.36 -10.13
N GLN A 92 -2.12 4.59 -9.03
CA GLN A 92 -3.44 5.24 -9.02
C GLN A 92 -3.35 6.69 -9.51
N PHE A 93 -2.42 7.47 -8.98
CA PHE A 93 -2.25 8.89 -9.30
C PHE A 93 -1.67 9.10 -10.70
N LYS A 94 -0.81 8.19 -11.19
CA LYS A 94 -0.37 8.22 -12.61
C LYS A 94 -1.54 8.09 -13.59
N ARG A 95 -2.55 7.27 -13.26
CA ARG A 95 -3.76 7.13 -14.10
C ARG A 95 -4.66 8.36 -14.07
N GLN A 96 -4.60 9.13 -12.98
CA GLN A 96 -5.42 10.32 -12.77
C GLN A 96 -4.73 11.61 -13.27
N GLN A 97 -3.60 11.50 -13.99
CA GLN A 97 -2.74 12.63 -14.39
C GLN A 97 -2.38 13.56 -13.22
N PHE A 98 -2.27 13.02 -12.01
CA PHE A 98 -1.90 13.83 -10.85
C PHE A 98 -0.42 14.22 -10.95
N HIS A 99 -0.18 15.49 -11.31
CA HIS A 99 1.12 16.12 -11.14
C HIS A 99 1.18 16.78 -9.76
N PRO A 100 2.15 16.42 -8.90
CA PRO A 100 2.26 16.95 -7.53
C PRO A 100 2.50 18.46 -7.47
N ASN A 101 2.93 19.05 -8.59
CA ASN A 101 3.18 20.49 -8.77
C ASN A 101 2.16 21.16 -9.70
N SER A 102 1.04 20.50 -10.04
CA SER A 102 -0.04 21.18 -10.76
C SER A 102 -0.74 22.13 -9.78
N VAL A 103 -0.36 23.40 -9.82
CA VAL A 103 -1.08 24.48 -9.16
C VAL A 103 -2.40 24.61 -9.93
N ASP A 104 -3.44 24.00 -9.38
CA ASP A 104 -4.81 24.03 -9.88
C ASP A 104 -5.03 23.45 -11.30
N GLY A 105 -6.25 22.96 -11.50
CA GLY A 105 -6.69 22.40 -12.76
C GLY A 105 -6.95 23.50 -13.79
N HIS A 106 -5.91 23.93 -14.49
CA HIS A 106 -6.07 24.58 -15.79
C HIS A 106 -5.71 23.58 -16.90
N SER A 107 -6.75 22.97 -17.46
CA SER A 107 -6.74 22.50 -18.84
C SER A 107 -6.35 23.68 -19.73
N VAL A 108 -5.13 23.65 -20.27
CA VAL A 108 -4.77 24.48 -21.42
C VAL A 108 -5.06 23.62 -22.66
N GLU A 109 -6.33 23.50 -23.01
CA GLU A 109 -6.74 23.33 -24.40
C GLU A 109 -7.00 24.73 -24.95
N GLU A 110 -5.97 25.40 -25.46
CA GLU A 110 -6.17 26.45 -26.44
C GLU A 110 -4.92 26.62 -27.30
N ASN A 111 -5.16 26.82 -28.60
CA ASN A 111 -4.23 27.15 -29.68
C ASN A 111 -3.64 25.97 -30.47
N ALA A 112 -4.55 25.18 -31.06
CA ALA A 112 -4.38 24.81 -32.45
C ALA A 112 -5.01 25.91 -33.33
N ALA A 113 -4.28 26.33 -34.37
CA ALA A 113 -4.69 27.23 -35.46
C ALA A 113 -4.28 28.71 -35.35
N SER A 114 -2.98 28.96 -35.55
CA SER A 114 -2.53 30.08 -36.39
C SER A 114 -1.20 29.71 -37.02
N ASN A 115 -1.27 29.05 -38.17
CA ASN A 115 -0.19 29.06 -39.15
C ASN A 115 -0.76 28.68 -40.54
N VAL A 116 -1.35 29.67 -41.20
CA VAL A 116 -1.43 29.74 -42.66
C VAL A 116 -1.06 31.17 -43.03
N HIS A 117 0.19 31.34 -43.46
CA HIS A 117 0.62 32.41 -44.35
C HIS A 117 1.16 31.72 -45.60
#